data_AF-A0A0V1FJX8-F1
#
_entry.id   AF-A0A0V1FJX8-F1
#
_cell.length_a   1.000
_cell.length_b   1.000
_cell.length_c   1.000
_cell.angle_alpha   90.00
_cell.angle_beta   90.00
_cell.angle_gamma   90.00
#
_symmetry.space_group_name_H-M   'P 1'
#
loop_
_entity.id
_entity.type
_entity.pdbx_description
1 polymer ?
#
loop_
_entity_poly.entity_id
_entity_poly.type
_entity_poly.pdbx_seq_one_letter_code
_entity_poly.pdbx_strand_id
1 'polypeptide(L)'
;MMYASAIQNRKKVVQRSIKIIMLQTYKKFNPLHTQQLIARFPASLFFLEIDPCGSNPCSNQATCITLSDDPKEYECQCQIGFEGRLCEINSLI
;
A
#
# COMPACT_ATOMS: atom_id res chain seq x y z
N MET A 1 -11.35 -7.44 -39.47
CA MET A 1 -10.88 -6.47 -38.45
C MET A 1 -11.96 -6.06 -37.43
N MET A 2 -13.26 -6.28 -37.64
CA MET A 2 -14.31 -5.85 -36.68
C MET A 2 -14.44 -6.74 -35.42
N TYR A 3 -14.09 -8.03 -35.51
CA TYR A 3 -14.23 -9.01 -34.41
C TYR A 3 -13.27 -8.75 -33.23
N ALA A 4 -12.01 -8.39 -33.52
CA ALA A 4 -11.00 -8.09 -32.50
C ALA A 4 -11.33 -6.80 -31.71
N SER A 5 -11.82 -5.77 -32.40
CA SER A 5 -12.25 -4.50 -31.79
C SER A 5 -13.47 -4.68 -30.89
N ALA A 6 -14.42 -5.54 -31.27
CA ALA A 6 -15.58 -5.89 -30.45
C ALA A 6 -15.20 -6.64 -29.16
N ILE A 7 -14.23 -7.57 -29.24
CA ILE A 7 -13.69 -8.28 -28.06
C ILE A 7 -12.94 -7.34 -27.13
N GLN A 8 -12.13 -6.43 -27.66
CA GLN A 8 -11.44 -5.40 -26.85
C GLN A 8 -12.43 -4.46 -26.17
N ASN A 9 -13.51 -4.06 -26.86
CA ASN A 9 -14.55 -3.24 -26.27
C ASN A 9 -15.30 -3.99 -25.15
N ARG A 10 -15.65 -5.27 -25.38
CA ARG A 10 -16.23 -6.13 -24.33
C ARG A 10 -15.29 -6.30 -23.13
N LYS A 11 -13.99 -6.52 -23.34
CA LYS A 11 -12.99 -6.60 -22.26
C LYS A 11 -12.94 -5.30 -21.45
N LYS A 12 -12.98 -4.13 -22.11
CA LYS A 12 -13.03 -2.82 -21.43
C LYS A 12 -14.34 -2.62 -20.66
N VAL A 13 -15.48 -3.03 -21.21
CA VAL A 13 -16.78 -2.97 -20.52
C VAL A 13 -16.80 -3.90 -19.31
N VAL A 14 -16.36 -5.15 -19.47
CA VAL A 14 -16.25 -6.13 -18.37
C VAL A 14 -15.30 -5.63 -17.28
N GLN A 15 -14.15 -5.07 -17.65
CA GLN A 15 -13.18 -4.51 -16.70
C GLN A 15 -13.74 -3.26 -15.97
N ARG A 16 -14.51 -2.41 -16.66
CA ARG A 16 -15.22 -1.28 -16.03
C ARG A 16 -16.32 -1.75 -15.08
N SER A 17 -17.11 -2.74 -15.47
CA SER A 17 -18.15 -3.33 -14.62
C SER A 17 -17.55 -3.98 -13.38
N ILE A 18 -16.46 -4.74 -13.51
CA ILE A 18 -15.73 -5.35 -12.38
C ILE A 18 -15.21 -4.25 -11.42
N LYS A 19 -14.64 -3.16 -11.94
CA LYS A 19 -14.17 -2.03 -11.13
C LYS A 19 -15.31 -1.37 -10.34
N ILE A 20 -16.48 -1.18 -10.96
CA ILE A 20 -17.66 -0.63 -10.31
C ILE A 20 -18.18 -1.57 -9.20
N ILE A 21 -18.23 -2.88 -9.48
CA ILE A 21 -18.65 -3.90 -8.50
C ILE A 21 -17.71 -3.89 -7.28
N MET A 22 -16.39 -3.85 -7.49
CA MET A 22 -15.39 -3.80 -6.42
C MET A 22 -15.47 -2.51 -5.58
N LEU A 23 -15.77 -1.36 -6.21
CA LEU A 23 -15.96 -0.09 -5.48
C LEU A 23 -17.26 -0.09 -4.65
N GLN A 24 -18.33 -0.70 -5.16
CA GLN A 24 -19.59 -0.85 -4.43
C GLN A 24 -19.47 -1.78 -3.22
N THR A 25 -18.69 -2.87 -3.34
CA THR A 25 -18.40 -3.76 -2.21
C THR A 25 -17.44 -3.13 -1.20
N TYR A 26 -16.44 -2.37 -1.66
CA TYR A 26 -15.51 -1.65 -0.78
C TYR A 26 -16.17 -0.52 0.01
N LYS A 27 -17.15 0.20 -0.57
CA LYS A 27 -17.94 1.22 0.16
C LYS A 27 -18.83 0.64 1.27
N LYS A 28 -19.15 -0.65 1.23
CA LYS A 28 -19.90 -1.34 2.28
C LYS A 28 -19.01 -1.72 3.48
N PHE A 29 -17.70 -1.51 3.36
CA PHE A 29 -16.71 -1.78 4.39
C PHE A 29 -16.55 -0.54 5.28
N ASN A 30 -17.28 -0.52 6.40
CA ASN A 30 -17.13 0.52 7.44
C ASN A 30 -15.86 0.23 8.27
N PRO A 31 -14.85 1.11 8.29
CA PRO A 31 -13.54 0.85 8.90
C PRO A 31 -13.54 0.76 10.44
N LEU A 32 -14.66 1.07 11.10
CA LEU A 32 -14.77 1.02 12.57
C LEU A 32 -15.00 -0.38 13.16
N HIS A 33 -15.25 -1.43 12.35
CA HIS A 33 -15.54 -2.78 12.85
C HIS A 33 -14.63 -3.87 12.26
N THR A 34 -13.39 -3.51 11.90
CA THR A 34 -12.42 -4.45 11.29
C THR A 34 -11.16 -4.67 12.12
N GLN A 35 -11.03 -3.99 13.26
CA GLN A 35 -9.90 -4.20 14.19
C GLN A 35 -9.92 -5.56 14.92
N GLN A 36 -10.97 -6.37 14.81
CA GLN A 36 -11.06 -7.68 15.50
C GLN A 36 -10.88 -8.92 14.59
N LEU A 37 -10.71 -8.76 13.26
CA LEU A 37 -10.59 -9.92 12.35
C LEU A 37 -9.15 -10.37 12.06
N ILE A 38 -8.15 -9.59 12.46
CA ILE A 38 -6.73 -9.90 12.21
C ILE A 38 -6.18 -10.96 13.18
N ALA A 39 -6.88 -11.22 14.30
CA ALA A 39 -6.45 -12.15 15.36
C ALA A 39 -6.93 -13.61 15.19
N ARG A 40 -7.66 -13.94 14.12
CA ARG A 40 -8.24 -15.29 13.90
C ARG A 40 -7.65 -16.06 12.70
N PHE A 41 -6.72 -15.47 11.96
CA PHE A 41 -6.04 -16.17 10.88
C PHE A 41 -4.76 -16.83 11.42
N PRO A 42 -4.49 -18.11 11.09
CA PRO A 42 -3.22 -18.72 11.45
C PRO A 42 -2.09 -17.90 10.81
N ALA A 43 -0.98 -17.72 11.54
CA ALA A 43 0.18 -16.96 11.07
C ALA A 43 0.75 -17.46 9.71
N SER A 44 0.32 -18.63 9.25
CA SER A 44 0.63 -19.21 7.94
C SER A 44 -0.14 -18.62 6.75
N LEU A 45 -1.19 -17.81 6.95
CA LEU A 45 -1.95 -17.15 5.87
C LEU A 45 -1.72 -15.63 5.78
N PHE A 46 -0.87 -15.08 6.65
CA PHE A 46 -0.51 -13.67 6.61
C PHE A 46 0.77 -13.47 5.80
N PHE A 47 0.70 -13.74 4.49
CA PHE A 47 1.65 -13.16 3.54
C PHE A 47 1.02 -11.88 2.98
N LEU A 48 0.73 -10.94 3.88
CA LEU A 48 0.50 -9.57 3.45
C LEU A 48 1.91 -9.05 3.15
N GLU A 49 2.24 -8.83 1.89
CA GLU A 49 3.41 -8.00 1.51
C GLU A 49 3.17 -6.63 2.14
N ILE A 50 3.66 -6.47 3.37
CA ILE A 50 3.62 -5.20 4.09
C ILE A 50 4.78 -4.42 3.51
N ASP A 51 4.48 -3.53 2.57
CA ASP A 51 5.45 -2.53 2.16
C ASP A 51 5.78 -1.65 3.39
N PRO A 52 7.00 -1.75 3.96
CA PRO A 52 7.38 -0.97 5.13
C PRO A 52 7.35 0.54 4.85
N CYS A 53 7.45 0.94 3.58
CA CYS A 53 7.35 2.32 3.14
C CYS A 53 5.92 2.75 2.79
N GLY A 54 4.93 1.85 2.80
CA GLY A 54 3.56 2.14 2.38
C GLY A 54 2.85 3.20 3.24
N SER A 55 3.24 3.34 4.50
CA SER A 55 2.72 4.38 5.41
C SER A 55 3.62 5.62 5.50
N ASN A 56 4.72 5.64 4.75
CA ASN A 56 5.79 6.63 4.81
C ASN A 56 6.23 6.97 6.25
N PRO A 57 6.95 6.05 6.93
CA PRO A 57 7.37 6.24 8.32
C PRO A 57 8.43 7.34 8.51
N CYS A 58 9.07 7.80 7.43
CA CYS A 58 10.14 8.78 7.47
C CYS A 58 9.59 10.21 7.66
N SER A 59 10.25 10.99 8.50
CA SER A 59 9.91 12.39 8.81
C SER A 59 10.63 13.37 7.89
N ASN A 60 10.25 14.66 7.95
CA ASN A 60 10.97 15.76 7.30
C ASN A 60 11.21 15.60 5.78
N GLN A 61 10.21 15.04 5.08
CA GLN A 61 10.28 14.79 3.63
C GLN A 61 11.47 13.90 3.21
N ALA A 62 11.93 13.02 4.11
CA ALA A 62 12.88 11.98 3.79
C ALA A 62 12.27 10.91 2.87
N THR A 63 13.13 10.25 2.08
CA THR A 63 12.71 9.20 1.14
C THR A 63 12.81 7.85 1.84
N CYS A 64 11.71 7.10 1.90
CA CYS A 64 11.72 5.74 2.42
C CYS A 64 12.19 4.75 1.36
N ILE A 65 13.12 3.87 1.71
CA ILE A 65 13.68 2.83 0.86
C ILE A 65 13.42 1.47 1.52
N THR A 66 12.62 0.64 0.85
CA THR A 66 12.38 -0.75 1.25
C THR A 66 13.63 -1.56 0.97
N LEU A 67 14.16 -2.24 2.00
CA LEU A 67 15.38 -3.05 1.88
C LEU A 67 15.07 -4.54 1.63
N SER A 68 13.95 -5.04 2.15
CA SER A 68 13.46 -6.39 1.89
C SER A 68 11.94 -6.51 2.08
N ASP A 69 11.42 -7.71 1.89
CA ASP A 69 10.01 -8.04 2.13
C ASP A 69 9.67 -8.13 3.63
N ASP A 70 10.66 -7.98 4.54
CA ASP A 70 10.39 -7.89 5.97
C ASP A 70 9.84 -6.49 6.30
N PRO A 71 8.67 -6.37 6.95
CA PRO A 71 8.10 -5.08 7.35
C PRO A 71 8.98 -4.23 8.28
N LYS A 72 10.06 -4.80 8.83
CA LYS A 72 11.01 -4.11 9.69
C LYS A 72 12.25 -3.62 8.95
N GLU A 73 12.48 -4.09 7.72
CA GLU A 73 13.67 -3.80 6.93
C GLU A 73 13.39 -2.69 5.90
N TYR A 74 13.55 -1.46 6.37
CA TYR A 74 13.55 -0.26 5.56
C TYR A 74 14.55 0.75 6.10
N GLU A 75 14.94 1.69 5.25
CA GLU A 75 15.83 2.79 5.57
C GLU A 75 15.24 4.12 5.12
N CYS A 76 15.42 5.17 5.92
CA CYS A 76 15.04 6.51 5.57
C CYS A 76 16.26 7.28 5.05
N GLN A 77 16.22 7.68 3.79
CA GLN A 77 17.21 8.56 3.21
C GLN A 77 16.91 10.01 3.61
N CYS A 78 17.67 10.51 4.58
CA CYS A 78 17.47 11.83 5.15
C CYS A 78 17.93 12.96 4.21
N GLN A 79 17.23 14.09 4.30
CA GLN A 79 17.64 15.35 3.72
C GLN A 79 18.85 15.92 4.49
N ILE A 80 19.61 16.82 3.84
CA ILE A 80 20.77 17.45 4.48
C ILE A 80 20.34 18.15 5.77
N GLY A 81 21.01 17.80 6.86
CA GLY A 81 20.75 18.36 8.19
C GLY A 81 19.72 17.64 9.03
N PHE A 82 19.16 16.53 8.54
CA PHE A 82 18.34 15.64 9.34
C PHE A 82 19.04 14.32 9.61
N GLU A 83 18.87 13.82 10.82
CA GLU A 83 19.49 12.60 11.32
C GLU A 83 18.47 11.78 12.14
N GLY A 84 18.88 10.59 12.57
CA GLY A 84 18.01 9.64 13.24
C GLY A 84 17.45 8.59 12.29
N ARG A 85 16.81 7.55 12.85
CA ARG A 85 16.33 6.40 12.07
C ARG A 85 15.20 6.80 11.12
N LEU A 86 14.39 7.76 11.51
CA LEU A 86 13.26 8.27 10.74
C LEU A 86 13.53 9.70 10.26
N CYS A 87 14.77 10.17 10.30
CA CYS A 87 15.13 11.55 9.98
C CYS A 87 14.37 12.58 10.85
N GLU A 88 14.09 12.23 12.11
CA GLU A 88 13.31 13.02 13.05
C GLU A 88 14.13 14.11 13.77
N ILE A 89 15.45 13.96 13.81
CA ILE A 89 16.36 14.89 14.48
C ILE A 89 16.82 15.92 13.46
N ASN A 90 16.71 17.21 13.80
CA ASN A 90 17.29 18.27 12.99
C ASN A 90 18.62 18.70 13.60
N SER A 91 19.70 18.41 12.89
CA SER A 91 21.09 18.66 13.32
C SER A 91 21.64 20.00 12.78
N LEU A 92 20.84 20.77 12.04
CA LEU A 92 21.19 22.10 11.52
C LEU A 92 20.44 23.27 12.18
N ILE A 93 19.76 23.01 13.32
CA ILE A 93 19.14 24.05 14.15
C ILE A 93 19.98 24.27 15.41
#